data_AF-A0A956K4Q9-F1
#
_entry.id   AF-A0A956K4Q9-F1
#
_cell.length_a   1.000
_cell.length_b   1.000
_cell.length_c   1.000
_cell.angle_alpha   90.00
_cell.angle_beta   90.00
_cell.angle_gamma   90.00
#
_symmetry.space_group_name_H-M   'P 1'
#
loop_
_entity.id
_entity.type
_entity.pdbx_description
1 polymer ?
#
loop_
_entity_poly.entity_id
_entity_poly.type
_entity_poly.pdbx_seq_one_letter_code
_entity_poly.pdbx_strand_id
1 'polypeptide(L)'
;MASLATSACYGGRDEDGQDEGALAEEVEIAGTLALTSTCVALEPGERPAAISPGGDLWLATGTGPASSYRVFSIDGSVRFVDLEHATDRLQAWDESHVHYLADDQMWLSEIDEQLTEPLYWPADLPAPSDFCGDPTIDGDGFVVAGTSLLQRDAGLWWRWLAPGGGDFGPVSLLGRSYGACVDRNGDLWLADGAGEVWRIGANEARSVSALAGAQALVFDESFGAAALIDGALVHGSPEDGWVAPQFPMSLLPEGEAEAAAPEGPPLVTAIASSSGHLWVAGDFGLLAHDGQEWLEVQADGEALGPLTADALWADADAAWVTRGDQLCRLSQGAPVHMAGLRPLQRVVEPLLSVVVAGPGAAALGAMELHLDGEPVAS
;
A
#
# COMPACT_ATOMS: atom_id res chain seq x y z
N MET A 1 34.31 -12.12 14.51
CA MET A 1 33.33 -13.04 13.90
C MET A 1 33.01 -12.44 12.55
N ALA A 2 33.41 -13.11 11.47
CA ALA A 2 33.35 -12.56 10.12
C ALA A 2 31.89 -12.60 9.62
N SER A 3 31.38 -11.43 9.23
CA SER A 3 30.11 -11.28 8.54
C SER A 3 30.24 -11.93 7.16
N LEU A 4 29.44 -12.97 6.93
CA LEU A 4 29.23 -13.52 5.60
C LEU A 4 28.21 -12.59 4.92
N ALA A 5 28.72 -11.59 4.18
CA ALA A 5 27.97 -10.93 3.14
C ALA A 5 27.60 -12.00 2.10
N THR A 6 26.46 -12.64 2.32
CA THR A 6 25.89 -13.58 1.38
C THR A 6 25.25 -12.73 0.30
N SER A 7 26.03 -12.43 -0.73
CA SER A 7 25.52 -12.13 -2.07
C SER A 7 24.82 -13.38 -2.60
N ALA A 8 23.72 -13.79 -1.95
CA ALA A 8 22.76 -14.70 -2.52
C ALA A 8 21.84 -13.85 -3.38
N CYS A 9 22.22 -13.67 -4.65
CA CYS A 9 21.22 -13.54 -5.68
C CYS A 9 20.30 -14.74 -5.50
N TYR A 10 19.07 -14.52 -5.03
CA TYR A 10 18.08 -15.55 -4.79
C TYR A 10 17.63 -16.10 -6.15
N GLY A 11 18.35 -17.11 -6.62
CA GLY A 11 18.04 -17.85 -7.83
C GLY A 11 17.10 -19.01 -7.53
N GLY A 12 15.79 -18.77 -7.65
CA GLY A 12 14.81 -19.83 -7.74
C GLY A 12 14.92 -20.48 -9.12
N ARG A 13 15.22 -21.78 -9.19
CA ARG A 13 15.12 -22.54 -10.44
C ARG A 13 13.66 -22.88 -10.69
N ASP A 14 13.15 -22.54 -11.87
CA ASP A 14 11.87 -23.04 -12.36
C ASP A 14 11.96 -24.54 -12.76
N GLU A 15 10.81 -25.13 -13.12
CA GLU A 15 10.72 -26.54 -13.55
C GLU A 15 11.49 -26.82 -14.86
N ASP A 16 11.85 -25.76 -15.61
CA ASP A 16 12.65 -25.82 -16.85
C ASP A 16 14.16 -25.54 -16.61
N GLY A 17 14.57 -25.26 -15.37
CA GLY A 17 15.96 -25.05 -14.95
C GLY A 17 16.55 -23.68 -15.32
N GLN A 18 15.74 -22.68 -15.65
CA GLN A 18 16.15 -21.29 -15.80
C GLN A 18 16.08 -20.57 -14.44
N ASP A 19 17.07 -19.70 -14.22
CA ASP A 19 17.27 -18.98 -12.96
C ASP A 19 16.53 -17.64 -13.07
N GLU A 20 15.33 -17.56 -12.51
CA GLU A 20 14.52 -16.31 -12.50
C GLU A 20 14.91 -15.38 -11.35
N GLY A 21 16.21 -15.33 -11.02
CA GLY A 21 16.72 -14.44 -9.98
C GLY A 21 16.63 -12.98 -10.39
N ALA A 22 16.39 -12.10 -9.42
CA ALA A 22 16.41 -10.66 -9.65
C ALA A 22 17.80 -10.19 -10.12
N LEU A 23 17.82 -9.36 -11.17
CA LEU A 23 19.03 -8.74 -11.67
C LEU A 23 19.43 -7.60 -10.74
N ALA A 24 20.69 -7.60 -10.30
CA ALA A 24 21.23 -6.48 -9.54
C ALA A 24 21.48 -5.29 -10.49
N GLU A 25 20.96 -4.12 -10.11
CA GLU A 25 21.12 -2.86 -10.85
C GLU A 25 21.62 -1.77 -9.90
N GLU A 26 22.69 -1.06 -10.28
CA GLU A 26 23.14 0.09 -9.49
C GLU A 26 22.21 1.27 -9.73
N VAL A 27 21.66 1.85 -8.67
CA VAL A 27 20.72 2.95 -8.76
C VAL A 27 21.44 4.25 -9.11
N GLU A 28 21.09 4.85 -10.25
CA GLU A 28 21.43 6.23 -10.58
C GLU A 28 20.24 7.14 -10.26
N ILE A 29 20.45 8.14 -9.39
CA ILE A 29 19.43 9.15 -9.10
C ILE A 29 19.41 10.14 -10.27
N ALA A 30 18.36 10.07 -11.09
CA ALA A 30 18.21 10.88 -12.30
C ALA A 30 17.88 12.34 -11.99
N GLY A 31 17.28 12.60 -10.82
CA GLY A 31 16.89 13.95 -10.42
C GLY A 31 16.23 14.02 -9.05
N THR A 32 15.53 15.13 -8.85
CA THR A 32 14.83 15.45 -7.61
C THR A 32 13.35 15.61 -7.88
N LEU A 33 12.53 14.97 -7.05
CA LEU A 33 11.10 15.19 -6.98
C LEU A 33 10.79 16.16 -5.83
N ALA A 34 10.54 17.42 -6.17
CA ALA A 34 10.20 18.45 -5.19
C ALA A 34 8.71 18.41 -4.85
N LEU A 35 8.40 18.12 -3.59
CA LEU A 35 7.05 18.00 -3.04
C LEU A 35 6.81 19.08 -1.98
N THR A 36 5.54 19.41 -1.78
CA THR A 36 5.08 20.22 -0.64
C THR A 36 4.77 19.31 0.53
N SER A 37 5.18 19.69 1.74
CA SER A 37 4.83 18.93 2.94
C SER A 37 3.67 19.56 3.72
N THR A 38 2.77 18.73 4.23
CA THR A 38 1.76 19.12 5.21
C THR A 38 1.80 18.14 6.37
N CYS A 39 2.18 18.64 7.55
CA CYS A 39 2.42 17.80 8.72
C CYS A 39 1.35 17.97 9.79
N VAL A 40 0.96 16.86 10.39
CA VAL A 40 0.13 16.79 11.60
C VAL A 40 0.99 16.32 12.76
N ALA A 41 0.83 16.94 13.93
CA ALA A 41 1.51 16.49 15.14
C ALA A 41 0.77 15.29 15.73
N LEU A 42 1.51 14.21 16.03
CA LEU A 42 1.03 13.00 16.70
C LEU A 42 1.00 13.22 18.21
N GLU A 43 -0.12 12.89 18.84
CA GLU A 43 -0.21 12.85 20.29
C GLU A 43 0.48 11.59 20.84
N PRO A 44 0.93 11.60 22.12
CA PRO A 44 1.58 10.43 22.70
C PRO A 44 0.70 9.18 22.62
N GLY A 45 1.21 8.15 21.93
CA GLY A 45 0.51 6.88 21.73
C GLY A 45 -0.42 6.86 20.52
N GLU A 46 -0.54 7.94 19.76
CA GLU A 46 -1.17 7.87 18.44
C GLU A 46 -0.28 7.13 17.46
N ARG A 47 -0.93 6.39 16.56
CA ARG A 47 -0.27 5.68 15.47
C ARG A 47 -1.18 5.67 14.24
N PRO A 48 -0.61 5.76 13.03
CA PRO A 48 -1.41 5.64 11.83
C PRO A 48 -2.04 4.25 11.74
N ALA A 49 -3.33 4.23 11.42
CA ALA A 49 -4.14 3.02 11.34
C ALA A 49 -4.56 2.74 9.89
N ALA A 50 -4.96 3.78 9.17
CA ALA A 50 -5.24 3.72 7.73
C ALA A 50 -5.07 5.09 7.08
N ILE A 51 -4.91 5.07 5.77
CA ILE A 51 -5.02 6.24 4.91
C ILE A 51 -6.02 5.88 3.82
N SER A 52 -7.03 6.73 3.64
CA SER A 52 -8.02 6.54 2.58
C SER A 52 -7.37 6.75 1.21
N PRO A 53 -7.93 6.19 0.12
CA PRO A 53 -7.48 6.51 -1.22
C PRO A 53 -7.49 8.02 -1.51
N GLY A 54 -8.45 8.75 -0.92
CA GLY A 54 -8.57 10.22 -1.03
C GLY A 54 -7.55 11.01 -0.20
N GLY A 55 -6.78 10.35 0.67
CA GLY A 55 -5.77 10.97 1.53
C GLY A 55 -6.24 11.35 2.93
N ASP A 56 -7.38 10.84 3.38
CA ASP A 56 -7.85 11.03 4.75
C ASP A 56 -7.07 10.10 5.69
N LEU A 57 -6.46 10.70 6.71
CA LEU A 57 -5.59 10.01 7.64
C LEU A 57 -6.36 9.62 8.90
N TRP A 58 -6.38 8.33 9.20
CA TRP A 58 -6.97 7.77 10.42
C TRP A 58 -5.87 7.39 11.40
N LEU A 59 -5.81 8.09 12.54
CA LEU A 59 -4.88 7.81 13.64
C LEU A 59 -5.59 7.05 14.75
N ALA A 60 -5.15 5.84 15.05
CA ALA A 60 -5.58 5.11 16.24
C ALA A 60 -5.06 5.83 17.49
N THR A 61 -5.93 6.04 18.47
CA THR A 61 -5.54 6.63 19.75
C THR A 61 -5.16 5.52 20.75
N GLY A 62 -3.91 5.51 21.20
CA GLY A 62 -3.38 4.54 22.16
C GLY A 62 -2.53 3.41 21.58
N THR A 63 -1.91 2.62 22.46
CA THR A 63 -0.82 1.68 22.10
C THR A 63 -1.28 0.24 21.77
N GLY A 64 -2.56 0.02 21.48
CA GLY A 64 -3.12 -1.31 21.20
C GLY A 64 -4.28 -1.26 20.21
N PRO A 65 -5.11 -2.32 20.11
CA PRO A 65 -6.40 -2.25 19.44
C PRO A 65 -7.17 -1.03 19.96
N ALA A 66 -7.57 -0.16 19.05
CA ALA A 66 -8.20 1.11 19.37
C ALA A 66 -9.66 1.06 18.92
N SER A 67 -10.57 1.62 19.72
CA SER A 67 -11.93 1.93 19.25
C SER A 67 -12.05 3.40 18.85
N SER A 68 -11.12 4.26 19.31
CA SER A 68 -11.17 5.70 19.10
C SER A 68 -10.05 6.18 18.18
N TYR A 69 -10.43 7.08 17.27
CA TYR A 69 -9.62 7.56 16.17
C TYR A 69 -9.66 9.08 16.09
N ARG A 70 -8.53 9.68 15.75
CA ARG A 70 -8.45 11.06 15.26
C ARG A 70 -8.30 11.01 13.74
N VAL A 71 -9.25 11.60 13.04
CA VAL A 71 -9.33 11.57 11.58
C VAL A 71 -9.02 12.95 11.05
N PHE A 72 -8.05 13.04 10.16
CA PHE A 72 -7.68 14.24 9.44
C PHE A 72 -8.16 14.10 8.01
N SER A 73 -9.14 14.92 7.64
CA SER A 73 -9.57 15.03 6.26
C SER A 73 -8.55 15.83 5.46
N ILE A 74 -8.54 15.61 4.15
CA ILE A 74 -7.57 16.29 3.30
C ILE A 74 -7.77 17.80 3.18
N ASP A 75 -8.97 18.30 3.49
CA ASP A 75 -9.26 19.73 3.63
C ASP A 75 -8.66 20.36 4.90
N GLY A 76 -7.99 19.54 5.72
CA GLY A 76 -7.38 19.93 6.99
C GLY A 76 -8.34 19.92 8.18
N SER A 77 -9.60 19.54 7.98
CA SER A 77 -10.54 19.36 9.08
C SER A 77 -10.17 18.13 9.92
N VAL A 78 -10.53 18.19 11.20
CA VAL A 78 -10.20 17.15 12.19
C VAL A 78 -11.45 16.75 12.92
N ARG A 79 -11.68 15.44 13.03
CA ARG A 79 -12.76 14.85 13.83
C ARG A 79 -12.26 13.71 14.69
N PHE A 80 -13.02 13.41 15.73
CA PHE A 80 -12.81 12.24 16.57
C PHE A 80 -13.93 11.24 16.31
N VAL A 81 -13.57 9.99 16.08
CA VAL A 81 -14.48 8.89 15.76
C VAL A 81 -14.31 7.80 16.80
N ASP A 82 -15.41 7.26 17.30
CA ASP A 82 -15.42 6.05 18.13
C ASP A 82 -16.19 4.98 17.35
N LEU A 83 -15.52 3.87 17.04
CA LEU A 83 -16.08 2.74 16.30
C LEU A 83 -16.78 1.73 17.22
N GLU A 84 -16.94 2.06 18.51
CA GLU A 84 -17.57 1.24 19.56
C GLU A 84 -16.81 -0.04 19.94
N HIS A 85 -16.07 -0.61 18.99
CA HIS A 85 -15.30 -1.84 19.11
C HIS A 85 -13.80 -1.56 18.94
N ALA A 86 -12.98 -2.28 19.71
CA ALA A 86 -11.53 -2.20 19.53
C ALA A 86 -11.14 -2.93 18.24
N THR A 87 -10.52 -2.23 17.30
CA THR A 87 -10.23 -2.82 15.98
C THR A 87 -8.84 -3.42 15.89
N ASP A 88 -8.78 -4.57 15.22
CA ASP A 88 -7.54 -5.27 14.89
C ASP A 88 -6.98 -4.84 13.53
N ARG A 89 -7.89 -4.57 12.58
CA ARG A 89 -7.59 -4.10 11.22
C ARG A 89 -8.60 -3.04 10.81
N LEU A 90 -8.15 -2.04 10.07
CA LEU A 90 -8.97 -0.92 9.61
C LEU A 90 -8.58 -0.56 8.18
N GLN A 91 -9.58 -0.36 7.33
CA GLN A 91 -9.44 0.18 5.98
C GLN A 91 -10.42 1.33 5.82
N ALA A 92 -9.89 2.54 5.73
CA ALA A 92 -10.65 3.75 5.48
C ALA A 92 -10.89 3.96 3.99
N TRP A 93 -12.08 4.42 3.63
CA TRP A 93 -12.42 4.83 2.27
C TRP A 93 -12.44 6.33 2.09
N ASP A 94 -12.82 7.02 3.14
CA ASP A 94 -12.76 8.46 3.31
C ASP A 94 -12.78 8.79 4.81
N GLU A 95 -13.07 10.04 5.18
CA GLU A 95 -13.15 10.49 6.57
C GLU A 95 -14.37 9.97 7.36
N SER A 96 -15.32 9.34 6.69
CA SER A 96 -16.64 8.96 7.21
C SER A 96 -17.04 7.51 6.91
N HIS A 97 -16.35 6.82 5.99
CA HIS A 97 -16.62 5.43 5.62
C HIS A 97 -15.42 4.55 5.90
N VAL A 98 -15.64 3.47 6.66
CA VAL A 98 -14.56 2.55 7.07
C VAL A 98 -15.07 1.12 7.18
N HIS A 99 -14.21 0.18 6.77
CA HIS A 99 -14.34 -1.22 7.14
C HIS A 99 -13.31 -1.56 8.21
N TYR A 100 -13.68 -2.44 9.15
CA TYR A 100 -12.75 -2.91 10.16
C TYR A 100 -13.06 -4.32 10.65
N LEU A 101 -12.05 -4.94 11.25
CA LEU A 101 -12.18 -6.20 11.98
C LEU A 101 -12.21 -5.91 13.48
N ALA A 102 -13.22 -6.43 14.16
CA ALA A 102 -13.32 -6.42 15.61
C ALA A 102 -14.21 -7.58 16.08
N ASP A 103 -13.87 -8.16 17.24
CA ASP A 103 -14.64 -9.25 17.86
C ASP A 103 -14.91 -10.44 16.91
N ASP A 104 -13.88 -10.86 16.16
CA ASP A 104 -13.96 -11.94 15.15
C ASP A 104 -14.98 -11.68 14.02
N GLN A 105 -15.31 -10.41 13.76
CA GLN A 105 -16.32 -10.00 12.78
C GLN A 105 -15.83 -8.81 11.94
N MET A 106 -16.29 -8.75 10.69
CA MET A 106 -16.16 -7.57 9.84
C MET A 106 -17.30 -6.61 10.08
N TRP A 107 -16.98 -5.32 10.13
CA TRP A 107 -17.91 -4.23 10.33
C TRP A 107 -17.79 -3.21 9.22
N LEU A 108 -18.91 -2.63 8.84
CA LEU A 108 -19.01 -1.37 8.10
C LEU A 108 -19.41 -0.27 9.09
N SER A 109 -18.80 0.90 8.97
CA SER A 109 -19.30 2.10 9.63
C SER A 109 -19.31 3.30 8.70
N GLU A 110 -20.47 3.95 8.66
CA GLU A 110 -20.75 5.21 7.98
C GLU A 110 -21.04 6.26 9.06
N ILE A 111 -19.98 7.00 9.44
CA ILE A 111 -19.96 7.81 10.67
C ILE A 111 -21.00 8.93 10.60
N ASP A 112 -21.20 9.54 9.43
CA ASP A 112 -22.14 10.65 9.26
C ASP A 112 -23.59 10.18 9.23
N GLU A 113 -23.84 8.94 8.79
CA GLU A 113 -25.15 8.30 8.85
C GLU A 113 -25.45 7.69 10.22
N GLN A 114 -24.44 7.65 11.11
CA GLN A 114 -24.49 6.93 12.40
C GLN A 114 -24.89 5.46 12.21
N LEU A 115 -24.43 4.87 11.11
CA LEU A 115 -24.65 3.48 10.78
C LEU A 115 -23.39 2.69 11.10
N THR A 116 -23.54 1.72 11.99
CA THR A 116 -22.52 0.70 12.24
C THR A 116 -23.21 -0.64 12.16
N GLU A 117 -22.80 -1.46 11.20
CA GLU A 117 -23.42 -2.76 10.99
C GLU A 117 -22.38 -3.86 10.75
N PRO A 118 -22.64 -5.06 11.30
CA PRO A 118 -21.82 -6.21 10.99
C PRO A 118 -22.04 -6.64 9.55
N LEU A 119 -20.97 -6.89 8.81
CA LEU A 119 -21.05 -7.54 7.51
C LEU A 119 -21.38 -9.01 7.69
N TYR A 120 -22.26 -9.52 6.81
CA TYR A 120 -22.62 -10.94 6.84
C TYR A 120 -21.39 -11.81 6.59
N TRP A 121 -21.09 -12.67 7.57
CA TRP A 121 -20.04 -13.67 7.50
C TRP A 121 -20.62 -15.07 7.72
N PRO A 122 -20.38 -16.04 6.81
CA PRO A 122 -20.87 -17.40 6.98
C PRO A 122 -20.33 -18.06 8.27
N ALA A 123 -21.22 -18.60 9.09
CA ALA A 123 -20.87 -19.17 10.40
C ALA A 123 -20.02 -20.46 10.33
N ASP A 124 -19.92 -21.08 9.16
CA ASP A 124 -19.10 -22.25 8.88
C ASP A 124 -17.66 -21.91 8.45
N LEU A 125 -17.37 -20.63 8.20
CA LEU A 125 -16.02 -20.15 7.91
C LEU A 125 -15.28 -19.76 9.20
N PRO A 126 -13.94 -19.84 9.22
CA PRO A 126 -13.13 -19.26 10.29
C PRO A 126 -13.39 -17.76 10.44
N ALA A 127 -13.03 -17.18 11.59
CA ALA A 127 -13.08 -15.74 11.78
C ALA A 127 -12.16 -15.02 10.76
N PRO A 128 -12.60 -13.88 10.20
CA PRO A 128 -11.76 -13.05 9.35
C PRO A 128 -10.60 -12.45 10.17
N SER A 129 -9.39 -12.45 9.60
CA SER A 129 -8.16 -11.98 10.26
C SER A 129 -7.44 -10.87 9.50
N ASP A 130 -7.70 -10.73 8.20
CA ASP A 130 -7.29 -9.61 7.38
C ASP A 130 -8.26 -9.45 6.21
N PHE A 131 -8.27 -8.26 5.61
CA PHE A 131 -9.03 -8.02 4.40
C PHE A 131 -8.39 -6.89 3.60
N CYS A 132 -8.69 -6.90 2.32
CA CYS A 132 -8.34 -5.81 1.42
C CYS A 132 -9.52 -5.58 0.49
N GLY A 133 -9.81 -4.32 0.22
CA GLY A 133 -10.82 -3.94 -0.76
C GLY A 133 -12.14 -3.82 -0.06
N ASP A 134 -13.22 -3.72 -0.83
CA ASP A 134 -14.55 -3.51 -0.28
C ASP A 134 -15.32 -4.84 -0.17
N PRO A 135 -15.38 -5.44 1.03
CA PRO A 135 -16.12 -6.69 1.26
C PRO A 135 -17.63 -6.57 1.03
N THR A 136 -18.17 -5.36 0.81
CA THR A 136 -19.59 -5.16 0.48
C THR A 136 -19.86 -5.17 -1.02
N ILE A 137 -18.82 -5.10 -1.86
CA ILE A 137 -18.91 -5.04 -3.31
C ILE A 137 -18.41 -6.36 -3.92
N ASP A 138 -19.24 -6.95 -4.78
CA ASP A 138 -18.89 -8.16 -5.52
C ASP A 138 -17.71 -7.90 -6.46
N GLY A 139 -16.73 -8.79 -6.43
CA GLY A 139 -15.54 -8.73 -7.27
C GLY A 139 -14.42 -7.83 -6.76
N ASP A 140 -14.61 -7.14 -5.63
CA ASP A 140 -13.65 -6.15 -5.11
C ASP A 140 -13.02 -6.54 -3.76
N GLY A 141 -13.83 -7.06 -2.84
CA GLY A 141 -13.36 -7.42 -1.50
C GLY A 141 -12.75 -8.82 -1.39
N PHE A 142 -11.56 -8.88 -0.78
CA PHE A 142 -10.86 -10.11 -0.42
C PHE A 142 -10.69 -10.20 1.10
N VAL A 143 -10.97 -11.36 1.66
CA VAL A 143 -10.91 -11.62 3.10
C VAL A 143 -10.06 -12.84 3.38
N VAL A 144 -9.13 -12.71 4.32
CA VAL A 144 -8.34 -13.82 4.85
C VAL A 144 -9.06 -14.35 6.08
N ALA A 145 -9.30 -15.66 6.13
CA ALA A 145 -9.87 -16.32 7.30
C ALA A 145 -9.23 -17.71 7.51
N GLY A 146 -8.50 -17.86 8.61
CA GLY A 146 -7.70 -19.06 8.87
C GLY A 146 -6.60 -19.25 7.82
N THR A 147 -6.74 -20.28 6.98
CA THR A 147 -5.83 -20.56 5.84
C THR A 147 -6.44 -20.24 4.49
N SER A 148 -7.66 -19.70 4.46
CA SER A 148 -8.39 -19.48 3.22
C SER A 148 -8.35 -18.01 2.82
N LEU A 149 -8.15 -17.79 1.53
CA LEU A 149 -8.45 -16.53 0.87
C LEU A 149 -9.86 -16.62 0.28
N LEU A 150 -10.72 -15.69 0.64
CA LEU A 150 -12.11 -15.61 0.21
C LEU A 150 -12.35 -14.32 -0.57
N GLN A 151 -13.18 -14.39 -1.60
CA GLN A 151 -13.64 -13.22 -2.36
C GLN A 151 -15.16 -13.22 -2.37
N ARG A 152 -15.77 -12.04 -2.23
CA ARG A 152 -17.21 -11.90 -2.44
C ARG A 152 -17.50 -11.73 -3.92
N ASP A 153 -18.38 -12.56 -4.48
CA ASP A 153 -18.87 -12.42 -5.86
C ASP A 153 -20.28 -13.00 -6.01
N ALA A 154 -21.13 -12.31 -6.76
CA ALA A 154 -22.56 -12.58 -6.90
C ALA A 154 -23.30 -12.78 -5.55
N GLY A 155 -22.96 -11.99 -4.53
CA GLY A 155 -23.51 -12.06 -3.18
C GLY A 155 -23.12 -13.32 -2.38
N LEU A 156 -22.14 -14.08 -2.87
CA LEU A 156 -21.62 -15.30 -2.24
C LEU A 156 -20.13 -15.15 -1.92
N TRP A 157 -19.67 -15.91 -0.93
CA TRP A 157 -18.24 -16.01 -0.62
C TRP A 157 -17.63 -17.20 -1.35
N TRP A 158 -16.67 -16.91 -2.23
CA TRP A 158 -15.92 -17.89 -2.99
C TRP A 158 -14.53 -18.06 -2.39
N ARG A 159 -14.11 -19.30 -2.23
CA ARG A 159 -12.78 -19.64 -1.73
C ARG A 159 -11.83 -19.83 -2.91
N TRP A 160 -10.72 -19.11 -2.88
CA TRP A 160 -9.62 -19.32 -3.81
C TRP A 160 -8.83 -20.58 -3.42
N LEU A 161 -8.45 -21.37 -4.42
CA LEU A 161 -7.65 -22.58 -4.22
C LEU A 161 -6.28 -22.42 -4.90
N ALA A 162 -5.25 -22.84 -4.19
CA ALA A 162 -3.91 -22.97 -4.74
C ALA A 162 -3.86 -24.07 -5.81
N PRO A 163 -2.88 -24.03 -6.73
CA PRO A 163 -2.63 -25.13 -7.67
C PRO A 163 -2.54 -26.47 -6.92
N GLY A 164 -3.31 -27.46 -7.38
CA GLY A 164 -3.46 -28.76 -6.69
C GLY A 164 -4.71 -28.89 -5.81
N GLY A 165 -5.51 -27.83 -5.65
CA GLY A 165 -6.85 -27.89 -5.06
C GLY A 165 -6.91 -27.72 -3.53
N GLY A 166 -5.89 -27.13 -2.92
CA GLY A 166 -5.83 -26.80 -1.49
C GLY A 166 -5.90 -25.29 -1.21
N ASP A 167 -5.67 -24.89 0.04
CA ASP A 167 -5.45 -23.49 0.42
C ASP A 167 -4.02 -23.03 0.11
N PHE A 168 -3.82 -21.72 0.07
CA PHE A 168 -2.50 -21.08 0.02
C PHE A 168 -1.74 -21.14 1.36
N GLY A 169 -2.34 -21.72 2.41
CA GLY A 169 -1.79 -21.68 3.77
C GLY A 169 -2.20 -20.41 4.52
N PRO A 170 -1.68 -20.20 5.75
CA PRO A 170 -1.95 -18.97 6.50
C PRO A 170 -1.45 -17.77 5.70
N VAL A 171 -2.30 -16.83 5.30
CA VAL A 171 -1.85 -15.63 4.58
C VAL A 171 -1.21 -14.67 5.58
N SER A 172 0.01 -14.23 5.30
CA SER A 172 0.75 -13.29 6.16
C SER A 172 0.67 -11.85 5.67
N LEU A 173 0.47 -11.67 4.36
CA LEU A 173 0.46 -10.37 3.70
C LEU A 173 -0.45 -10.39 2.46
N LEU A 174 -1.25 -9.34 2.30
CA LEU A 174 -1.89 -9.00 1.03
C LEU A 174 -1.13 -7.84 0.42
N GLY A 175 -0.83 -7.94 -0.87
CA GLY A 175 -0.29 -6.83 -1.65
C GLY A 175 -1.32 -5.71 -1.74
N ARG A 176 -0.87 -4.45 -1.64
CA ARG A 176 -1.76 -3.28 -1.67
C ARG A 176 -1.18 -2.16 -2.50
N SER A 177 -2.06 -1.36 -3.07
CA SER A 177 -1.70 -0.10 -3.72
C SER A 177 -2.77 0.94 -3.43
N TYR A 178 -2.48 1.89 -2.53
CA TYR A 178 -3.36 3.02 -2.19
C TYR A 178 -4.85 2.65 -2.01
N GLY A 179 -5.10 1.53 -1.32
CA GLY A 179 -6.44 0.98 -1.03
C GLY A 179 -6.93 -0.10 -2.00
N ALA A 180 -6.30 -0.24 -3.16
CA ALA A 180 -6.53 -1.32 -4.12
C ALA A 180 -5.83 -2.62 -3.71
N CYS A 181 -6.42 -3.74 -4.12
CA CYS A 181 -6.01 -5.11 -3.76
C CYS A 181 -5.64 -5.96 -4.95
N VAL A 182 -6.07 -5.52 -6.12
CA VAL A 182 -5.75 -6.13 -7.39
C VAL A 182 -5.05 -5.10 -8.23
N ASP A 183 -4.10 -5.56 -9.04
CA ASP A 183 -3.41 -4.71 -10.01
C ASP A 183 -4.32 -4.38 -11.21
N ARG A 184 -3.78 -3.67 -12.20
CA ARG A 184 -4.52 -3.27 -13.42
C ARG A 184 -5.01 -4.46 -14.26
N ASN A 185 -4.31 -5.59 -14.20
CA ASN A 185 -4.74 -6.83 -14.84
C ASN A 185 -5.82 -7.54 -14.01
N GLY A 186 -6.00 -7.09 -12.77
CA GLY A 186 -6.92 -7.65 -11.82
C GLY A 186 -6.35 -8.84 -11.05
N ASP A 187 -5.02 -8.91 -10.97
CA ASP A 187 -4.34 -9.96 -10.23
C ASP A 187 -4.14 -9.52 -8.78
N LEU A 188 -4.48 -10.41 -7.85
CA LEU A 188 -4.19 -10.27 -6.44
C LEU A 188 -2.78 -10.78 -6.15
N TRP A 189 -2.08 -10.07 -5.28
CA TRP A 189 -0.77 -10.46 -4.78
C TRP A 189 -0.86 -10.81 -3.30
N LEU A 190 -0.28 -11.94 -2.87
CA LEU A 190 -0.23 -12.30 -1.45
C LEU A 190 1.06 -13.04 -1.09
N ALA A 191 1.46 -12.96 0.17
CA ALA A 191 2.48 -13.84 0.75
C ALA A 191 1.83 -14.75 1.79
N ASP A 192 2.20 -16.03 1.78
CA ASP A 192 1.77 -16.98 2.81
C ASP A 192 2.70 -16.92 4.06
N GLY A 193 2.38 -17.69 5.08
CA GLY A 193 3.12 -17.76 6.34
C GLY A 193 4.42 -18.57 6.24
N ALA A 194 4.67 -19.25 5.11
CA ALA A 194 5.95 -19.85 4.78
C ALA A 194 6.87 -18.89 4.01
N GLY A 195 6.34 -17.74 3.56
CA GLY A 195 7.03 -16.74 2.78
C GLY A 195 6.92 -16.96 1.27
N GLU A 196 6.09 -17.89 0.79
CA GLU A 196 5.84 -18.03 -0.64
C GLU A 196 4.92 -16.88 -1.11
N VAL A 197 5.32 -16.19 -2.18
CA VAL A 197 4.51 -15.12 -2.79
C VAL A 197 3.76 -15.67 -3.98
N TRP A 198 2.48 -15.33 -4.07
CA TRP A 198 1.56 -15.76 -5.12
C TRP A 198 1.00 -14.55 -5.88
N ARG A 199 0.94 -14.67 -7.21
CA ARG A 199 0.14 -13.82 -8.10
C ARG A 199 -1.08 -14.64 -8.53
N ILE A 200 -2.27 -14.14 -8.22
CA ILE A 200 -3.55 -14.82 -8.41
C ILE A 200 -4.40 -13.99 -9.35
N GLY A 201 -4.53 -14.46 -10.59
CA GLY A 201 -5.38 -13.88 -11.62
C GLY A 201 -6.66 -14.66 -11.84
N ALA A 202 -7.47 -14.19 -12.80
CA ALA A 202 -8.76 -14.80 -13.10
C ALA A 202 -8.68 -16.26 -13.58
N ASN A 203 -7.56 -16.65 -14.20
CA ASN A 203 -7.41 -17.96 -14.84
C ASN A 203 -6.32 -18.83 -14.20
N GLU A 204 -5.42 -18.24 -13.42
CA GLU A 204 -4.28 -18.94 -12.86
C GLU A 204 -3.83 -18.33 -11.54
N ALA A 205 -3.24 -19.17 -10.69
CA ALA A 205 -2.47 -18.76 -9.53
C ALA A 205 -1.07 -19.33 -9.70
N ARG A 206 -0.06 -18.47 -9.62
CA ARG A 206 1.36 -18.86 -9.77
C ARG A 206 2.17 -18.33 -8.61
N SER A 207 3.13 -19.12 -8.16
CA SER A 207 4.11 -18.63 -7.19
C SER A 207 5.19 -17.81 -7.88
N VAL A 208 5.75 -16.86 -7.15
CA VAL A 208 6.71 -15.88 -7.64
C VAL A 208 7.94 -15.94 -6.75
N SER A 209 8.87 -16.80 -7.13
CA SER A 209 10.03 -17.14 -6.30
C SER A 209 10.95 -15.95 -6.02
N ALA A 210 11.04 -14.99 -6.95
CA ALA A 210 11.84 -13.78 -6.81
C ALA A 210 11.39 -12.87 -5.65
N LEU A 211 10.12 -12.98 -5.22
CA LEU A 211 9.55 -12.20 -4.13
C LEU A 211 9.42 -13.00 -2.83
N ALA A 212 9.93 -14.24 -2.78
CA ALA A 212 9.81 -15.09 -1.60
C ALA A 212 10.44 -14.44 -0.35
N GLY A 213 9.76 -14.52 0.78
CA GLY A 213 10.17 -13.88 2.04
C GLY A 213 9.75 -12.40 2.16
N ALA A 214 8.86 -11.91 1.30
CA ALA A 214 8.34 -10.55 1.36
C ALA A 214 7.77 -10.19 2.74
N GLN A 215 8.25 -9.07 3.29
CA GLN A 215 7.78 -8.44 4.54
C GLN A 215 6.81 -7.28 4.25
N ALA A 216 6.91 -6.70 3.05
CA ALA A 216 5.95 -5.77 2.47
C ALA A 216 5.80 -6.08 0.98
N LEU A 217 4.63 -5.79 0.41
CA LEU A 217 4.27 -6.11 -0.96
C LEU A 217 3.33 -5.03 -1.48
N VAL A 218 3.75 -4.36 -2.56
CA VAL A 218 2.98 -3.32 -3.25
C VAL A 218 3.02 -3.57 -4.75
N PHE A 219 2.13 -2.93 -5.50
CA PHE A 219 2.08 -3.08 -6.95
C PHE A 219 1.60 -1.80 -7.63
N ASP A 220 1.99 -1.61 -8.88
CA ASP A 220 1.46 -0.57 -9.76
C ASP A 220 1.74 -0.96 -11.23
N GLU A 221 1.06 -0.33 -12.18
CA GLU A 221 1.32 -0.56 -13.60
C GLU A 221 2.70 -0.08 -14.04
N SER A 222 3.24 0.96 -13.41
CA SER A 222 4.52 1.55 -13.81
C SER A 222 5.73 0.65 -13.51
N PHE A 223 5.66 -0.17 -12.47
CA PHE A 223 6.79 -0.99 -12.02
C PHE A 223 6.46 -2.47 -11.75
N GLY A 224 5.21 -2.89 -11.96
CA GLY A 224 4.75 -4.25 -11.64
C GLY A 224 4.53 -4.42 -10.14
N ALA A 225 5.10 -5.47 -9.55
CA ALA A 225 5.09 -5.69 -8.11
C ALA A 225 6.42 -5.28 -7.48
N ALA A 226 6.40 -4.88 -6.21
CA ALA A 226 7.59 -4.60 -5.42
C ALA A 226 7.46 -5.21 -4.03
N ALA A 227 8.55 -5.81 -3.54
CA ALA A 227 8.63 -6.42 -2.23
C ALA A 227 9.84 -5.93 -1.44
N LEU A 228 9.65 -5.83 -0.12
CA LEU A 228 10.74 -5.63 0.84
C LEU A 228 11.13 -6.99 1.42
N ILE A 229 12.38 -7.40 1.25
CA ILE A 229 12.91 -8.71 1.66
C ILE A 229 14.20 -8.48 2.43
N ASP A 230 14.18 -8.70 3.75
CA ASP A 230 15.35 -8.55 4.63
C ASP A 230 16.10 -7.21 4.46
N GLY A 231 15.36 -6.12 4.26
CA GLY A 231 15.91 -4.77 4.07
C GLY A 231 16.37 -4.44 2.65
N ALA A 232 16.19 -5.37 1.70
CA ALA A 232 16.42 -5.15 0.28
C ALA A 232 15.10 -4.98 -0.48
N LEU A 233 15.13 -4.16 -1.53
CA LEU A 233 14.01 -4.01 -2.45
C LEU A 233 14.17 -4.97 -3.63
N VAL A 234 13.09 -5.60 -4.03
CA VAL A 234 12.94 -6.28 -5.33
C VAL A 234 11.69 -5.75 -6.00
N HIS A 235 11.76 -5.34 -7.27
CA HIS A 235 10.60 -4.92 -8.03
C HIS A 235 10.65 -5.38 -9.48
N GLY A 236 9.51 -5.37 -10.17
CA GLY A 236 9.41 -5.76 -11.57
C GLY A 236 8.16 -6.59 -11.84
N SER A 237 8.18 -7.34 -12.93
CA SER A 237 7.07 -8.21 -13.31
C SER A 237 7.59 -9.56 -13.81
N PRO A 238 6.77 -10.63 -13.77
CA PRO A 238 7.12 -11.88 -14.43
C PRO A 238 7.39 -11.72 -15.93
N GLU A 239 6.81 -10.70 -16.56
CA GLU A 239 6.93 -10.46 -18.00
C GLU A 239 8.21 -9.70 -18.38
N ASP A 240 8.62 -8.74 -17.54
CA ASP A 240 9.76 -7.83 -17.78
C ASP A 240 11.02 -8.24 -16.99
N GLY A 241 10.87 -9.16 -16.04
CA GLY A 241 11.91 -9.60 -15.12
C GLY A 241 11.91 -8.83 -13.80
N TRP A 242 12.68 -9.36 -12.86
CA TRP A 242 12.84 -8.82 -11.52
C TRP A 242 14.16 -8.06 -11.39
N VAL A 243 14.12 -6.93 -10.71
CA VAL A 243 15.26 -6.04 -10.45
C VAL A 243 15.44 -5.89 -8.95
N ALA A 244 16.68 -6.01 -8.49
CA ALA A 244 17.10 -5.75 -7.12
C ALA A 244 18.02 -4.51 -7.12
N PRO A 245 17.45 -3.29 -6.96
CA PRO A 245 18.24 -2.07 -6.97
C PRO A 245 19.28 -2.04 -5.84
N GLN A 246 20.49 -1.60 -6.18
CA GLN A 246 21.59 -1.34 -5.26
C GLN A 246 21.72 0.16 -5.06
N PHE A 247 21.24 0.65 -3.92
CA PHE A 247 21.33 2.05 -3.56
C PHE A 247 22.78 2.43 -3.24
N PRO A 248 23.34 3.51 -3.83
CA PRO A 248 24.72 3.88 -3.60
C PRO A 248 24.93 4.45 -2.19
N MET A 249 26.08 4.14 -1.58
CA MET A 249 26.46 4.65 -0.25
C MET A 249 26.53 6.18 -0.17
N SER A 250 26.63 6.87 -1.32
CA SER A 250 26.61 8.33 -1.40
C SER A 250 25.27 8.96 -1.00
N LEU A 251 24.20 8.16 -0.90
CA LEU A 251 22.91 8.65 -0.39
C LEU A 251 22.86 8.77 1.13
N LEU A 252 23.85 8.21 1.84
CA LEU A 252 23.92 8.34 3.29
C LEU A 252 24.36 9.76 3.68
N PRO A 253 23.77 10.39 4.72
CA PRO A 253 24.09 11.75 5.13
C PRO A 253 25.59 11.98 5.40
N GLU A 254 26.16 13.02 4.79
CA GLU A 254 27.54 13.45 5.07
C GLU A 254 27.69 13.89 6.53
N GLY A 255 28.42 13.12 7.34
CA GLY A 255 28.73 13.47 8.74
C GLY A 255 28.46 12.38 9.77
N GLU A 256 27.65 11.37 9.43
CA GLU A 256 27.50 10.15 10.25
C GLU A 256 28.55 9.07 9.91
N ALA A 257 29.26 9.26 8.79
CA ALA A 257 30.22 8.30 8.24
C ALA A 257 31.44 7.99 9.12
N GLU A 258 31.79 8.83 10.10
CA GLU A 258 32.97 8.60 10.96
C GLU A 258 32.66 7.92 12.31
N ALA A 259 31.40 7.88 12.76
CA ALA A 259 31.09 7.38 14.11
C ALA A 259 30.54 5.94 14.13
N ALA A 260 29.80 5.51 13.11
CA ALA A 260 29.29 4.14 12.97
C ALA A 260 28.61 3.98 11.61
N ALA A 261 29.30 4.26 10.50
CA ALA A 261 28.76 3.91 9.19
C ALA A 261 28.37 2.42 9.23
N PRO A 262 27.08 2.06 9.04
CA PRO A 262 26.69 0.67 9.08
C PRO A 262 27.53 -0.08 8.06
N GLU A 263 28.19 -1.16 8.49
CA GLU A 263 28.94 -2.05 7.59
C GLU A 263 27.90 -2.79 6.71
N GLY A 264 27.42 -2.16 5.64
CA GLY A 264 26.41 -2.75 4.76
C GLY A 264 25.88 -1.77 3.71
N PRO A 265 25.17 -2.28 2.68
CA PRO A 265 24.43 -1.45 1.75
C PRO A 265 23.31 -0.68 2.50
N PRO A 266 22.84 0.44 1.94
CA PRO A 266 21.72 1.18 2.51
C PRO A 266 20.50 0.28 2.66
N LEU A 267 19.83 0.36 3.82
CA LEU A 267 18.71 -0.50 4.16
C LEU A 267 17.39 0.19 3.79
N VAL A 268 16.58 -0.51 3.00
CA VAL A 268 15.17 -0.16 2.79
C VAL A 268 14.40 -0.58 4.04
N THR A 269 13.63 0.34 4.59
CA THR A 269 12.84 0.11 5.81
C THR A 269 11.35 0.02 5.50
N ALA A 270 10.87 0.71 4.47
CA ALA A 270 9.48 0.61 4.03
C ALA A 270 9.32 0.89 2.53
N ILE A 271 8.23 0.36 1.99
CA ILE A 271 7.76 0.65 0.64
C ILE A 271 6.27 0.97 0.64
N ALA A 272 5.86 1.88 -0.24
CA ALA A 272 4.47 2.17 -0.53
C ALA A 272 4.30 2.44 -2.03
N SER A 273 3.07 2.41 -2.53
CA SER A 273 2.80 2.70 -3.93
C SER A 273 1.63 3.65 -4.08
N SER A 274 1.76 4.60 -5.00
CA SER A 274 0.68 5.45 -5.46
C SER A 274 0.96 6.13 -6.80
N SER A 275 -0.09 6.30 -7.61
CA SER A 275 -0.07 7.04 -8.89
C SER A 275 1.22 6.84 -9.71
N GLY A 276 1.54 5.60 -10.06
CA GLY A 276 2.70 5.32 -10.89
C GLY A 276 4.06 5.39 -10.18
N HIS A 277 4.08 5.68 -8.88
CA HIS A 277 5.30 5.76 -8.08
C HIS A 277 5.40 4.60 -7.10
N LEU A 278 6.60 4.03 -7.02
CA LEU A 278 7.07 3.23 -5.90
C LEU A 278 7.83 4.15 -4.95
N TRP A 279 7.29 4.36 -3.77
CA TRP A 279 7.94 5.11 -2.69
C TRP A 279 8.79 4.16 -1.86
N VAL A 280 10.04 4.56 -1.62
CA VAL A 280 11.02 3.72 -0.90
C VAL A 280 11.66 4.56 0.19
N ALA A 281 11.40 4.19 1.44
CA ALA A 281 12.01 4.78 2.61
C ALA A 281 13.16 3.91 3.14
N GLY A 282 14.24 4.54 3.58
CA GLY A 282 15.40 3.86 4.12
C GLY A 282 16.31 4.78 4.95
N ASP A 283 17.49 4.28 5.30
CA ASP A 283 18.54 5.07 5.96
C ASP A 283 19.11 6.18 5.07
N PHE A 284 18.85 6.13 3.77
CA PHE A 284 19.12 7.19 2.78
C PHE A 284 18.00 8.24 2.67
N GLY A 285 16.87 8.04 3.34
CA GLY A 285 15.70 8.89 3.27
C GLY A 285 14.61 8.36 2.34
N LEU A 286 14.00 9.23 1.53
CA LEU A 286 12.87 8.85 0.68
C LEU A 286 13.24 9.01 -0.80
N LEU A 287 13.05 7.92 -1.54
CA LEU A 287 13.14 7.89 -2.99
C LEU A 287 11.77 7.57 -3.59
N ALA A 288 11.58 7.98 -4.84
CA ALA A 288 10.45 7.59 -5.66
C ALA A 288 10.97 6.99 -6.97
N HIS A 289 10.36 5.89 -7.42
CA HIS A 289 10.61 5.30 -8.74
C HIS A 289 9.33 5.38 -9.57
N ASP A 290 9.38 6.06 -10.70
CA ASP A 290 8.20 6.33 -11.56
C ASP A 290 7.95 5.24 -12.63
N GLY A 291 8.70 4.13 -12.56
CA GLY A 291 8.71 3.06 -13.55
C GLY A 291 9.90 3.13 -14.50
N GLN A 292 10.60 4.26 -14.57
CA GLN A 292 11.77 4.44 -15.44
C GLN A 292 12.99 4.95 -14.69
N GLU A 293 12.80 5.90 -13.78
CA GLU A 293 13.90 6.61 -13.14
C GLU A 293 13.71 6.66 -11.62
N TRP A 294 14.83 6.70 -10.91
CA TRP A 294 14.87 6.94 -9.46
C TRP A 294 15.04 8.43 -9.18
N LEU A 295 14.16 8.97 -8.35
CA LEU A 295 14.11 10.38 -7.98
C LEU A 295 14.31 10.52 -6.47
N GLU A 296 15.20 11.43 -6.06
CA GLU A 296 15.31 11.83 -4.66
C GLU A 296 14.14 12.73 -4.28
N VAL A 297 13.42 12.38 -3.21
CA VAL A 297 12.28 13.18 -2.76
C VAL A 297 12.74 14.29 -1.82
N GLN A 298 12.39 15.52 -2.18
CA GLN A 298 12.56 16.69 -1.32
C GLN A 298 11.22 17.24 -0.87
N ALA A 299 11.13 17.59 0.40
CA ALA A 299 10.00 18.24 1.01
C ALA A 299 10.33 19.71 1.24
N ASP A 300 9.56 20.61 0.63
CA ASP A 300 9.74 22.07 0.75
C ASP A 300 11.17 22.55 0.43
N GLY A 301 11.84 21.84 -0.49
CA GLY A 301 13.21 22.12 -0.94
C GLY A 301 14.31 21.52 -0.06
N GLU A 302 13.96 20.67 0.90
CA GLU A 302 14.92 19.97 1.77
C GLU A 302 14.80 18.44 1.64
N ALA A 303 15.94 17.74 1.69
CA ALA A 303 15.95 16.28 1.73
C ALA A 303 15.41 15.78 3.08
N LEU A 304 14.69 14.65 3.08
CA LEU A 304 13.99 14.14 4.26
C LEU A 304 14.91 13.47 5.29
N GLY A 305 16.18 13.20 4.95
CA GLY A 305 17.10 12.44 5.81
C GLY A 305 16.59 11.02 6.11
N PRO A 306 17.29 10.23 6.94
CA PRO A 306 16.95 8.83 7.21
C PRO A 306 15.52 8.62 7.73
N LEU A 307 14.85 7.55 7.27
CA LEU A 307 13.47 7.18 7.63
C LEU A 307 13.38 5.71 8.10
N THR A 308 12.42 5.42 8.98
CA THR A 308 12.18 4.08 9.57
C THR A 308 10.97 3.37 8.97
N ALA A 309 10.80 2.07 9.27
CA ALA A 309 9.79 1.21 8.64
C ALA A 309 8.33 1.65 8.89
N ASP A 310 8.00 2.12 10.10
CA ASP A 310 6.65 2.58 10.45
C ASP A 310 6.36 4.01 9.93
N ALA A 311 7.12 4.47 8.93
CA ALA A 311 7.11 5.84 8.47
C ALA A 311 6.71 5.99 7.01
N LEU A 312 6.05 5.00 6.38
CA LEU A 312 5.63 5.18 4.99
C LEU A 312 4.26 4.56 4.70
N TRP A 313 3.37 5.40 4.21
CA TRP A 313 2.10 5.04 3.59
C TRP A 313 1.92 5.85 2.31
N ALA A 314 0.90 5.53 1.53
CA ALA A 314 0.54 6.30 0.35
C ALA A 314 -0.98 6.42 0.24
N ASP A 315 -1.44 7.59 -0.20
CA ASP A 315 -2.79 7.81 -0.73
C ASP A 315 -2.74 7.83 -2.26
N ALA A 316 -3.79 8.24 -2.97
CA ALA A 316 -3.76 8.23 -4.43
C ALA A 316 -2.62 9.06 -5.04
N ASP A 317 -2.22 10.19 -4.48
CA ASP A 317 -1.29 11.15 -5.12
C ASP A 317 -0.09 11.56 -4.26
N ALA A 318 0.01 11.05 -3.03
CA ALA A 318 1.01 11.44 -2.07
C ALA A 318 1.60 10.23 -1.32
N ALA A 319 2.76 10.48 -0.73
CA ALA A 319 3.33 9.65 0.32
C ALA A 319 3.12 10.31 1.68
N TRP A 320 2.88 9.51 2.70
CA TRP A 320 2.78 9.96 4.08
C TRP A 320 3.95 9.41 4.88
N VAL A 321 4.67 10.30 5.54
CA VAL A 321 5.91 9.96 6.24
C VAL A 321 5.90 10.39 7.70
N THR A 322 6.18 9.43 8.60
CA THR A 322 6.36 9.72 10.03
C THR A 322 7.77 10.28 10.28
N ARG A 323 7.87 11.45 10.92
CA ARG A 323 9.14 12.08 11.33
C ARG A 323 9.04 12.54 12.78
N GLY A 324 9.67 11.81 13.69
CA GLY A 324 9.59 12.10 15.12
C GLY A 324 8.15 11.98 15.64
N ASP A 325 7.61 13.08 16.15
CA ASP A 325 6.22 13.20 16.63
C ASP A 325 5.29 13.83 15.58
N GLN A 326 5.66 13.79 14.30
CA GLN A 326 4.86 14.32 13.20
C GLN A 326 4.61 13.26 12.14
N LEU A 327 3.48 13.39 11.46
CA LEU A 327 3.16 12.66 10.24
C LEU A 327 2.94 13.66 9.11
N CYS A 328 3.74 13.58 8.07
CA CYS A 328 3.79 14.54 6.98
C CYS A 328 3.31 13.92 5.67
N ARG A 329 2.27 14.49 5.07
CA ARG A 329 1.87 14.22 3.68
C ARG A 329 2.80 14.96 2.73
N LEU A 330 3.33 14.27 1.72
CA LEU A 330 4.24 14.79 0.71
C LEU A 330 3.57 14.67 -0.66
N SER A 331 3.23 15.81 -1.27
CA SER A 331 2.44 15.83 -2.51
C SER A 331 2.97 16.86 -3.52
N GLN A 332 2.67 16.67 -4.82
CA GLN A 332 3.14 17.57 -5.89
C GLN A 332 2.38 18.91 -5.97
N GLY A 333 1.35 19.13 -5.15
CA GLY A 333 0.56 20.37 -5.11
C GLY A 333 -0.87 20.12 -4.67
N ALA A 334 -1.69 21.19 -4.61
CA ALA A 334 -3.10 21.10 -4.22
C ALA A 334 -3.84 20.21 -5.23
N PRO A 335 -4.17 18.97 -4.86
CA PRO A 335 -4.53 17.99 -5.86
C PRO A 335 -5.96 18.25 -6.32
N VAL A 336 -6.25 17.68 -7.48
CA VAL A 336 -7.63 17.46 -7.86
C VAL A 336 -8.03 16.19 -7.12
N HIS A 337 -8.82 16.35 -6.06
CA HIS A 337 -9.34 15.21 -5.32
C HIS A 337 -10.47 14.60 -6.11
N MET A 338 -10.39 13.28 -6.32
CA MET A 338 -11.51 12.48 -6.79
C MET A 338 -11.97 11.61 -5.64
N ALA A 339 -13.18 11.85 -5.13
CA ALA A 339 -13.83 10.96 -4.18
C ALA A 339 -14.89 10.11 -4.90
N GLY A 340 -15.16 8.92 -4.37
CA GLY A 340 -16.14 7.97 -4.92
C GLY A 340 -15.62 7.05 -6.02
N LEU A 341 -14.36 7.21 -6.43
CA LEU A 341 -13.64 6.28 -7.29
C LEU A 341 -12.50 5.64 -6.51
N ARG A 342 -12.49 4.31 -6.43
CA ARG A 342 -11.28 3.62 -5.97
C ARG A 342 -10.39 3.32 -7.17
N PRO A 343 -9.09 3.48 -7.02
CA PRO A 343 -8.16 3.04 -8.05
C PRO A 343 -8.28 1.55 -8.28
N LEU A 344 -8.35 1.16 -9.56
CA LEU A 344 -8.52 -0.22 -10.00
C LEU A 344 -9.80 -0.89 -9.47
N GLN A 345 -10.78 -0.10 -9.01
CA GLN A 345 -12.10 -0.59 -8.61
C GLN A 345 -12.77 -1.32 -9.77
N ARG A 346 -13.27 -2.52 -9.49
CA ARG A 346 -14.18 -3.21 -10.41
C ARG A 346 -15.60 -2.75 -10.13
N VAL A 347 -16.11 -1.86 -10.97
CA VAL A 347 -17.50 -1.39 -10.87
C VAL A 347 -18.38 -2.23 -11.78
N VAL A 348 -19.26 -3.04 -11.19
CA VAL A 348 -20.23 -3.86 -11.94
C VAL A 348 -21.54 -3.07 -12.19
N GLU A 349 -21.80 -2.02 -11.41
CA GLU A 349 -22.98 -1.15 -11.54
C GLU A 349 -22.72 0.10 -12.39
N PRO A 350 -23.73 0.62 -13.13
CA PRO A 350 -23.55 1.72 -14.09
C PRO A 350 -23.52 3.13 -13.49
N LEU A 351 -23.60 3.28 -12.16
CA LEU A 351 -23.68 4.59 -11.49
C LEU A 351 -22.48 4.79 -10.59
N LEU A 352 -21.55 5.60 -11.10
CA LEU A 352 -20.40 6.09 -10.37
C LEU A 352 -20.64 7.56 -9.99
N SER A 353 -20.57 7.88 -8.70
CA SER A 353 -20.54 9.27 -8.25
C SER A 353 -19.10 9.69 -8.06
N VAL A 354 -18.66 10.71 -8.81
CA VAL A 354 -17.32 11.28 -8.69
C VAL A 354 -17.45 12.70 -8.19
N VAL A 355 -16.83 12.98 -7.05
CA VAL A 355 -16.67 14.36 -6.55
C VAL A 355 -15.28 14.83 -6.92
N VAL A 356 -15.21 15.89 -7.73
CA VAL A 356 -13.96 16.54 -8.12
C VAL A 356 -13.80 17.82 -7.32
N ALA A 357 -12.81 17.89 -6.43
CA ALA A 357 -12.47 19.09 -5.68
C ALA A 357 -11.06 19.57 -6.07
N GLY A 358 -10.83 20.89 -6.07
CA GLY A 358 -9.54 21.46 -6.47
C GLY A 358 -9.35 22.88 -5.95
N PRO A 359 -8.16 23.49 -6.16
CA PRO A 359 -7.74 24.73 -5.51
C PRO A 359 -8.52 26.00 -5.93
N GLY A 360 -9.54 25.88 -6.79
CA GLY A 360 -10.46 26.96 -7.11
C GLY A 360 -11.37 26.67 -8.30
N ALA A 361 -12.49 27.39 -8.39
CA ALA A 361 -13.50 27.22 -9.43
C ALA A 361 -12.96 27.40 -10.87
N ALA A 362 -11.90 28.20 -11.06
CA ALA A 362 -11.28 28.41 -12.36
C ALA A 362 -10.46 27.19 -12.83
N ALA A 363 -9.84 26.43 -11.91
CA ALA A 363 -9.15 25.18 -12.24
C ALA A 363 -10.17 24.08 -12.54
N LEU A 364 -11.24 24.00 -11.74
CA LEU A 364 -12.33 23.03 -11.93
C LEU A 364 -13.08 23.25 -13.26
N GLY A 365 -13.33 24.51 -13.66
CA GLY A 365 -14.02 24.82 -14.91
C GLY A 365 -13.22 24.59 -16.20
N ALA A 366 -12.00 24.05 -16.09
CA ALA A 366 -11.17 23.64 -17.23
C ALA A 366 -10.91 22.12 -17.26
N MET A 367 -11.53 21.36 -16.36
CA MET A 367 -11.35 19.90 -16.28
C MET A 367 -12.38 19.20 -17.17
N GLU A 368 -11.93 18.22 -17.94
CA GLU A 368 -12.83 17.32 -18.65
C GLU A 368 -12.71 15.93 -18.01
N LEU A 369 -13.84 15.34 -17.64
CA LEU A 369 -13.90 13.93 -17.27
C LEU A 369 -14.13 13.12 -18.53
N HIS A 370 -13.22 12.20 -18.83
CA HIS A 370 -13.31 11.28 -19.96
C HIS A 370 -13.54 9.85 -19.44
N LEU A 371 -14.52 9.14 -20.02
CA LEU A 371 -14.75 7.72 -19.77
C LEU A 371 -14.47 6.96 -21.06
N ASP A 372 -13.52 6.03 -21.03
CA ASP A 372 -13.05 5.30 -22.22
C ASP A 372 -12.61 6.22 -23.39
N GLY A 373 -12.07 7.39 -23.06
CA GLY A 373 -11.62 8.40 -24.02
C GLY A 373 -12.72 9.30 -24.59
N GLU A 374 -13.96 9.17 -24.11
CA GLU A 374 -15.09 10.03 -24.48
C GLU A 374 -15.41 11.02 -23.35
N PRO A 375 -15.56 12.32 -23.62
CA PRO A 375 -15.88 13.31 -22.60
C PRO A 375 -17.31 13.12 -22.06
N VAL A 376 -17.44 12.94 -20.75
CA VAL A 376 -18.71 12.76 -20.04
C VAL A 376 -19.09 13.95 -19.16
N ALA A 377 -18.13 14.80 -18.78
CA ALA A 377 -18.37 16.07 -18.07
C ALA A 377 -17.27 17.09 -18.38
N SER A 378 -17.58 18.39 -18.27
CA SER A 378 -16.67 19.53 -18.48
C SER A 378 -17.00 20.69 -17.56
#